data_AF-A0A5B8U4A9-F1
#
_entry.id   AF-A0A5B8U4A9-F1
#
_cell.length_a   1.000
_cell.length_b   1.000
_cell.length_c   1.000
_cell.angle_alpha   90.00
_cell.angle_beta   90.00
_cell.angle_gamma   90.00
#
_symmetry.space_group_name_H-M   'P 1'
#
loop_
_entity.id
_entity.type
_entity.pdbx_description
1 polymer ?
#
loop_
_entity_poly.entity_id
_entity_poly.type
_entity_poly.pdbx_seq_one_letter_code
_entity_poly.pdbx_strand_id
1 'polypeptide(L)'
;MNRADLEARIGERVTLTGHARNAAAGAILALDAFPVYVGGLQAWPQDVLERVVEVSGTIVARPGAPAGVHGPGDALELGDATWAAV
;
A
#
# COMPACT_ATOMS: atom_id res chain seq x y z
N MET A 1 -4.95 3.50 11.02
CA MET A 1 -5.77 2.37 10.52
C MET A 1 -4.93 1.12 10.62
N ASN A 2 -5.46 0.02 11.16
CA ASN A 2 -4.71 -1.23 11.32
C ASN A 2 -4.98 -2.21 10.15
N ARG A 3 -4.30 -3.35 10.14
CA ARG A 3 -4.46 -4.37 9.09
C ARG A 3 -5.90 -4.93 9.01
N ALA A 4 -6.50 -5.27 10.15
CA ALA A 4 -7.84 -5.86 10.19
C ALA A 4 -8.91 -4.89 9.64
N ASP A 5 -8.76 -3.59 9.91
CA ASP A 5 -9.63 -2.55 9.35
C ASP A 5 -9.53 -2.51 7.81
N LEU A 6 -8.32 -2.67 7.26
CA LEU A 6 -8.11 -2.70 5.81
C LEU A 6 -8.65 -4.00 5.19
N GLU A 7 -8.42 -5.14 5.82
CA GLU A 7 -8.92 -6.45 5.36
C GLU A 7 -10.45 -6.49 5.34
N ALA A 8 -11.12 -5.89 6.33
CA ALA A 8 -12.58 -5.77 6.38
C ALA A 8 -13.15 -4.93 5.23
N ARG A 9 -12.30 -4.11 4.57
CA ARG A 9 -12.66 -3.20 3.48
C ARG A 9 -12.16 -3.67 2.12
N ILE A 10 -11.76 -4.94 2.00
CA ILE A 10 -11.44 -5.54 0.69
C ILE A 10 -12.63 -5.37 -0.25
N GLY A 11 -12.36 -4.87 -1.46
CA GLY A 11 -13.36 -4.52 -2.47
C GLY A 11 -13.89 -3.09 -2.35
N GLU A 12 -13.59 -2.36 -1.28
CA GLU A 12 -13.94 -0.95 -1.15
C GLU A 12 -12.87 -0.02 -1.71
N ARG A 13 -13.31 1.12 -2.26
CA ARG A 13 -12.42 2.24 -2.57
C ARG A 13 -12.14 3.03 -1.30
N VAL A 14 -10.86 3.22 -0.99
CA VAL A 14 -10.39 3.95 0.18
C VAL A 14 -9.36 5.00 -0.22
N THR A 15 -9.13 5.96 0.67
CA THR A 15 -8.05 6.94 0.58
C THR A 15 -7.20 6.80 1.83
N LEU A 16 -5.90 6.58 1.65
CA LEU A 16 -4.92 6.37 2.70
C LEU A 16 -3.82 7.42 2.60
N THR A 17 -3.34 7.90 3.74
CA THR A 17 -2.21 8.81 3.83
C THR A 17 -1.04 8.09 4.50
N GLY A 18 0.15 8.19 3.94
CA GLY A 18 1.34 7.53 4.47
C GLY A 18 2.61 7.94 3.73
N HIS A 19 3.73 7.31 4.09
CA HIS A 19 5.01 7.61 3.45
C HIS A 19 5.21 6.79 2.17
N ALA A 20 5.59 7.45 1.08
CA ALA A 20 6.00 6.80 -0.15
C ALA A 20 7.33 6.06 0.06
N ARG A 21 7.32 4.71 -0.03
CA ARG A 21 8.54 3.89 0.07
C ARG A 21 8.58 2.81 -1.01
N ASN A 22 9.78 2.42 -1.41
CA ASN A 22 9.98 1.33 -2.35
C ASN A 22 10.33 0.04 -1.59
N ALA A 23 9.62 -1.04 -1.87
CA ALA A 23 9.90 -2.38 -1.36
C ALA A 23 10.47 -3.26 -2.48
N ALA A 24 10.97 -4.45 -2.12
CA ALA A 24 11.56 -5.39 -3.09
C ALA A 24 10.57 -5.79 -4.21
N ALA A 25 9.26 -5.79 -3.95
CA ALA A 25 8.23 -6.26 -4.86
C ALA A 25 7.29 -5.14 -5.38
N GLY A 26 7.70 -3.87 -5.29
CA GLY A 26 6.93 -2.72 -5.80
C GLY A 26 6.96 -1.50 -4.90
N ALA A 27 6.22 -0.46 -5.29
CA ALA A 27 5.98 0.71 -4.45
C ALA A 27 4.98 0.37 -3.34
N ILE A 28 5.26 0.86 -2.14
CA ILE A 28 4.37 0.72 -0.98
C ILE A 28 4.04 2.10 -0.41
N LEU A 29 2.84 2.19 0.17
CA LEU A 29 2.49 3.21 1.14
C LEU A 29 2.81 2.67 2.53
N ALA A 30 3.81 3.23 3.18
CA ALA A 30 4.16 2.89 4.54
C ALA A 30 3.22 3.60 5.51
N LEU A 31 2.32 2.83 6.12
CA LEU A 31 1.47 3.25 7.23
C LEU A 31 2.15 2.80 8.54
N ASP A 32 1.81 3.47 9.66
CA ASP A 32 2.43 3.19 10.97
C ASP A 32 2.33 1.72 11.41
N ALA A 33 1.24 1.04 11.04
CA ALA A 33 0.95 -0.33 11.49
C ALA A 33 1.21 -1.41 10.43
N PHE A 34 1.09 -1.07 9.13
CA PHE A 34 1.15 -2.07 8.06
C PHE A 34 1.41 -1.41 6.69
N PRO A 35 2.38 -1.89 5.89
CA PRO A 35 2.60 -1.37 4.54
C PRO A 35 1.57 -1.91 3.55
N VAL A 36 1.09 -1.05 2.65
CA VAL A 36 0.15 -1.43 1.58
C VAL A 36 0.81 -1.20 0.23
N TYR A 37 0.73 -2.16 -0.69
CA TYR A 37 1.26 -1.97 -2.05
C TYR A 37 0.41 -0.99 -2.85
N VAL A 38 1.05 -0.24 -3.75
CA VAL A 38 0.35 0.61 -4.71
C VAL A 38 0.29 -0.11 -6.04
N GLY A 39 -0.90 -0.58 -6.40
CA GLY A 39 -1.15 -1.34 -7.63
C GLY A 39 -0.78 -0.54 -8.87
N GLY A 40 -0.08 -1.19 -9.80
CA GLY A 40 0.41 -0.56 -11.03
C GLY A 40 1.64 0.35 -10.86
N LEU A 41 2.14 0.56 -9.63
CA LEU A 41 3.32 1.38 -9.37
C LEU A 41 4.52 0.52 -8.95
N GLN A 42 5.51 0.42 -9.85
CA GLN A 42 6.72 -0.37 -9.59
C GLN A 42 7.66 0.30 -8.58
N ALA A 43 7.75 1.63 -8.62
CA ALA A 43 8.57 2.43 -7.71
C ALA A 43 8.04 3.87 -7.67
N TRP A 44 8.15 4.52 -6.51
CA TRP A 44 7.91 5.95 -6.36
C TRP A 44 8.99 6.76 -7.07
N PRO A 45 8.62 7.88 -7.71
CA PRO A 45 9.56 8.89 -8.20
C PRO A 45 10.45 9.43 -7.07
N GLN A 46 11.69 9.82 -7.39
CA GLN A 46 12.65 10.27 -6.38
C GLN A 46 12.22 11.54 -5.63
N ASP A 47 11.48 12.42 -6.30
CA ASP A 47 10.92 13.66 -5.75
C ASP A 47 9.73 13.44 -4.80
N VAL A 48 9.19 12.21 -4.79
CA VAL A 48 8.06 11.78 -3.95
C VAL A 48 8.51 10.78 -2.88
N LEU A 49 9.62 10.08 -3.09
CA LEU A 49 10.15 9.09 -2.16
C LEU A 49 10.36 9.68 -0.76
N GLU A 50 10.00 8.93 0.26
CA GLU A 50 10.00 9.29 1.70
C GLU A 50 9.02 10.41 2.10
N ARG A 51 8.39 11.10 1.15
CA ARG A 51 7.37 12.11 1.43
C ARG A 51 6.05 11.48 1.84
N VAL A 52 5.24 12.28 2.53
CA VAL A 52 3.84 11.96 2.80
C VAL A 52 3.04 12.15 1.53
N VAL A 53 2.29 11.11 1.16
CA VAL A 53 1.41 11.09 -0.01
C VAL A 53 0.04 10.60 0.41
N GLU A 54 -0.97 11.05 -0.32
CA GLU A 54 -2.31 10.51 -0.27
C GLU A 54 -2.52 9.57 -1.46
N VAL A 55 -2.98 8.36 -1.20
CA VAL A 55 -3.24 7.33 -2.22
C VAL A 55 -4.67 6.85 -2.10
N SER A 56 -5.41 6.95 -3.20
CA SER A 56 -6.78 6.45 -3.33
C SER A 56 -6.81 5.24 -4.25
N GLY A 57 -7.47 4.17 -3.85
CA GLY A 57 -7.57 2.93 -4.64
C GLY A 57 -8.53 1.93 -4.01
N THR A 58 -8.77 0.82 -4.69
CA THR A 58 -9.60 -0.27 -4.19
C THR A 58 -8.73 -1.25 -3.41
N ILE A 59 -9.10 -1.60 -2.17
CA ILE A 59 -8.32 -2.58 -1.41
C ILE A 59 -8.52 -3.97 -2.02
N VAL A 60 -7.43 -4.62 -2.39
CA VAL A 60 -7.43 -6.00 -2.88
C VAL A 60 -6.40 -6.84 -2.12
N ALA A 61 -6.71 -8.13 -1.95
CA ALA A 61 -5.73 -9.09 -1.47
C ALA A 61 -4.72 -9.38 -2.60
N ARG A 62 -3.43 -9.31 -2.27
CA ARG A 62 -2.32 -9.60 -3.18
C ARG A 62 -1.74 -10.98 -2.84
N PRO A 63 -2.14 -12.04 -3.56
CA PRO A 63 -1.60 -13.37 -3.35
C PRO A 63 -0.12 -13.43 -3.77
N GLY A 64 0.70 -14.12 -2.98
CA GLY A 64 2.09 -14.45 -3.35
C GLY A 64 3.15 -13.41 -3.00
N ALA A 65 2.83 -12.37 -2.23
CA ALA A 65 3.88 -11.56 -1.60
C ALA A 65 4.67 -12.46 -0.62
N PRO A 66 6.02 -12.48 -0.68
CA PRO A 66 6.81 -13.29 0.23
C PRO A 66 6.47 -12.89 1.66
N ALA A 67 6.23 -13.89 2.51
CA ALA A 67 5.94 -13.68 3.93
C ALA A 67 7.06 -12.83 4.54
N GLY A 68 6.78 -11.54 4.75
CA GLY A 68 7.59 -10.71 5.62
C GLY A 68 7.51 -11.25 7.04
N VAL A 69 8.36 -10.73 7.92
CA VAL A 69 8.59 -11.10 9.34
C VAL A 69 7.30 -11.19 10.23
N HIS A 70 6.10 -10.98 9.67
CA HIS A 70 4.79 -11.05 10.33
C HIS A 70 3.90 -12.25 9.90
N GLY A 71 4.50 -13.36 9.44
CA GLY A 71 3.80 -14.64 9.25
C GLY A 71 3.06 -14.80 7.91
N PRO A 72 2.44 -15.98 7.68
CA PRO A 72 1.78 -16.29 6.41
C PRO A 72 0.51 -15.44 6.28
N GLY A 73 0.53 -14.46 5.40
CA GLY A 73 -0.64 -13.63 5.14
C GLY A 73 -0.44 -12.85 3.86
N ASP A 74 -1.45 -12.91 3.00
CA ASP A 74 -1.54 -12.13 1.78
C ASP A 74 -1.21 -10.66 2.08
N ALA A 75 -0.45 -10.02 1.19
CA ALA A 75 -0.24 -8.59 1.29
C ALA A 75 -1.51 -7.87 0.83
N LEU A 76 -1.69 -6.62 1.24
CA LEU A 76 -2.74 -5.78 0.69
C LEU A 76 -2.17 -4.87 -0.38
N GLU A 77 -2.98 -4.61 -1.40
CA GLU A 77 -2.68 -3.69 -2.48
C GLU A 77 -3.85 -2.73 -2.68
N LEU A 78 -3.54 -1.48 -3.03
CA LEU A 78 -4.50 -0.53 -3.58
C LEU A 78 -4.52 -0.72 -5.10
N GLY A 79 -5.53 -1.43 -5.61
CA GLY A 79 -5.80 -1.56 -7.04
C GLY A 79 -6.34 -0.25 -7.63
N ASP A 80 -6.09 -0.03 -8.93
CA ASP A 80 -6.47 1.19 -9.65
C ASP A 80 -6.13 2.48 -8.88
N ALA A 81 -4.90 2.47 -8.32
CA ALA A 81 -4.46 3.50 -7.40
C ALA A 81 -4.12 4.81 -8.13
N THR A 82 -4.54 5.90 -7.50
CA THR A 82 -4.21 7.29 -7.86
C THR A 82 -3.61 7.96 -6.64
N TRP A 83 -2.59 8.78 -6.81
CA TRP A 83 -1.90 9.41 -5.68
C TRP A 83 -1.57 10.87 -5.93
N ALA A 84 -1.42 11.63 -4.84
CA ALA A 84 -0.99 13.01 -4.82
C ALA A 84 -0.02 13.25 -3.65
N ALA A 85 0.99 14.09 -3.87
CA ALA A 85 1.85 14.56 -2.78
C ALA A 85 1.10 15.58 -1.93
N VAL A 86 1.32 15.51 -0.60
CA VAL A 86 0.78 16.46 0.38
C VAL A 86 1.77 17.60 0.61
#